data_AF-A0A0E2E9N5-F1
#
_entry.id   AF-A0A0E2E9N5-F1
#
_cell.length_a   1.000
_cell.length_b   1.000
_cell.length_c   1.000
_cell.angle_alpha   90.00
_cell.angle_beta   90.00
_cell.angle_gamma   90.00
#
_symmetry.space_group_name_H-M   'P 1'
#
loop_
_entity.id
_entity.type
_entity.pdbx_description
1 polymer ?
#
loop_
_entity_poly.entity_id
_entity_poly.type
_entity_poly.pdbx_seq_one_letter_code
_entity_poly.pdbx_strand_id
1 'polypeptide(L)'
;MKKKMIRIILLLFLLPFSCTFYFLEYKIYHTIGNTVFTFWNVPTGYCYIIPYKYKGILLPKKDYIRVRMGDIISVFVGDDTVYVFSHHVNIFPHNYLSSDESKYKVFGDKSPDNGRAEAWEYCKKMNYPNIVINTYDINTSEMNSDKIYF
;
A
#
# COMPACT_ATOMS: atom_id res chain seq x y z
N MET A 1 16.45 42.39 -21.43
CA MET A 1 16.60 40.94 -21.73
C MET A 1 16.97 40.08 -20.51
N LYS A 2 17.95 40.46 -19.68
CA LYS A 2 18.41 39.65 -18.51
C LYS A 2 17.29 39.20 -17.55
N LYS A 3 16.36 40.07 -17.15
CA LYS A 3 15.24 39.71 -16.24
C LYS A 3 14.25 38.69 -16.82
N LYS A 4 14.02 38.71 -18.14
CA LYS A 4 13.14 37.73 -18.82
C LYS A 4 13.81 36.35 -18.89
N MET A 5 15.12 36.29 -19.17
CA MET A 5 15.87 35.02 -19.13
C MET A 5 15.92 34.42 -17.73
N ILE A 6 16.13 35.21 -16.67
CA ILE A 6 16.15 34.71 -15.29
C ILE A 6 14.78 34.10 -14.93
N ARG A 7 13.67 34.74 -15.31
CA ARG A 7 12.32 34.18 -15.13
C ARG A 7 12.12 32.85 -15.87
N ILE A 8 12.59 32.75 -17.11
CA ILE A 8 12.49 31.52 -17.91
C ILE A 8 13.32 30.39 -17.27
N ILE A 9 14.53 30.68 -16.81
CA ILE A 9 15.39 29.71 -16.11
C ILE A 9 14.74 29.24 -14.79
N LEU A 10 14.16 30.16 -14.02
CA LEU A 10 13.43 29.82 -12.79
C LEU A 10 12.21 28.93 -13.06
N LEU A 11 11.42 29.24 -14.10
CA LEU A 11 10.29 28.42 -14.53
C LEU A 11 10.74 27.02 -14.98
N LEU A 12 11.83 26.93 -15.75
CA LEU A 12 12.42 25.66 -16.18
C LEU A 12 12.97 24.83 -15.02
N PHE A 13 13.39 25.47 -13.92
CA PHE A 13 13.86 24.77 -12.72
C PHE A 13 12.70 24.37 -11.78
N LEU A 14 11.64 25.18 -11.72
CA LEU A 14 10.43 24.89 -10.93
C LEU A 14 9.57 23.80 -11.56
N LEU A 15 9.53 23.70 -12.89
CA LEU A 15 8.74 22.69 -13.60
C LEU A 15 9.11 21.24 -13.20
N PRO A 16 10.39 20.80 -13.25
CA PRO A 16 10.76 19.46 -12.83
C PRO A 16 10.55 19.25 -11.33
N PHE A 17 10.70 20.28 -10.49
CA PHE A 17 10.35 20.19 -9.07
C PHE A 17 8.85 19.96 -8.87
N SER A 18 7.98 20.65 -9.61
CA SER A 18 6.52 20.42 -9.53
C SER A 18 6.11 19.05 -10.04
N CYS A 19 6.73 18.55 -11.11
CA CYS A 19 6.47 17.21 -11.63
C CYS A 19 6.97 16.12 -10.67
N THR A 20 8.16 16.27 -10.08
CA THR A 20 8.66 15.29 -9.10
C THR A 20 7.81 15.26 -7.84
N PHE A 21 7.32 16.41 -7.36
CA PHE A 21 6.35 16.45 -6.25
C PHE A 21 5.04 15.72 -6.58
N TYR A 22 4.51 15.90 -7.79
CA TYR A 22 3.30 15.19 -8.23
C TYR A 22 3.49 13.67 -8.17
N PHE A 23 4.64 13.14 -8.61
CA PHE A 23 4.91 11.70 -8.54
C PHE A 23 5.26 11.18 -7.14
N LEU A 24 5.72 12.03 -6.22
CA LEU A 24 6.21 11.63 -4.89
C LEU A 24 5.12 11.58 -3.80
N GLU A 25 3.96 12.21 -4.01
CA GLU A 25 2.98 12.43 -2.93
C GLU A 25 1.76 11.50 -2.88
N TYR A 26 1.61 10.52 -3.79
CA TYR A 26 0.46 9.61 -3.77
C TYR A 26 0.60 8.48 -2.74
N LYS A 27 0.68 8.88 -1.48
CA LYS A 27 0.57 8.00 -0.31
C LYS A 27 -0.78 8.19 0.35
N ILE A 28 -1.50 7.10 0.51
CA ILE A 28 -2.77 7.10 1.22
C ILE A 28 -2.57 6.50 2.61
N TYR A 29 -3.17 7.13 3.60
CA TYR A 29 -3.12 6.67 4.99
C TYR A 29 -4.50 6.16 5.41
N HIS A 30 -4.58 4.91 5.86
CA HIS A 30 -5.80 4.35 6.44
C HIS A 30 -5.53 3.80 7.82
N THR A 31 -6.47 4.01 8.75
CA THR A 31 -6.40 3.41 10.08
C THR A 31 -7.28 2.17 10.08
N ILE A 32 -6.72 1.02 10.43
CA ILE A 32 -7.42 -0.26 10.54
C ILE A 32 -7.18 -0.77 11.96
N GLY A 33 -8.25 -0.88 12.75
CA GLY A 33 -8.12 -1.16 14.19
C GLY A 33 -7.27 -0.08 14.88
N ASN A 34 -6.14 -0.49 15.47
CA ASN A 34 -5.18 0.39 16.15
C ASN A 34 -3.98 0.79 15.27
N THR A 35 -3.89 0.31 14.03
CA THR A 35 -2.70 0.46 13.18
C THR A 35 -2.98 1.40 12.01
N VAL A 36 -2.09 2.36 11.79
CA VAL A 36 -2.13 3.25 10.63
C VAL A 36 -1.29 2.63 9.51
N PHE A 37 -1.91 2.34 8.38
CA PHE A 37 -1.24 1.86 7.18
C PHE A 37 -0.98 3.00 6.20
N THR A 38 0.15 2.93 5.51
CA THR A 38 0.46 3.73 4.33
C THR A 38 0.41 2.84 3.10
N PHE A 39 -0.43 3.20 2.14
CA PHE A 39 -0.50 2.60 0.82
C PHE A 39 0.17 3.53 -0.16
N TRP A 40 1.18 3.04 -0.88
CA TRP A 40 1.96 3.86 -1.78
C TRP A 40 2.10 3.18 -3.15
N ASN A 41 1.37 3.72 -4.13
CA ASN A 41 1.51 3.35 -5.52
C ASN A 41 2.74 4.01 -6.13
N VAL A 42 3.57 3.19 -6.78
CA VAL A 42 4.75 3.70 -7.50
C VAL A 42 4.64 3.43 -9.00
N PRO A 43 5.17 4.34 -9.85
CA PRO A 43 5.08 4.22 -11.31
C PRO A 43 5.69 2.93 -11.90
N THR A 44 6.49 2.19 -11.13
CA THR A 44 7.05 0.90 -11.54
C THR A 44 6.03 -0.24 -11.55
N GLY A 45 4.75 0.03 -11.23
CA GLY A 45 3.67 -0.95 -11.29
C GLY A 45 3.47 -1.75 -10.00
N TYR A 46 3.87 -1.19 -8.86
CA TYR A 46 3.73 -1.82 -7.55
C TYR A 46 3.01 -0.91 -6.55
N CYS A 47 2.35 -1.52 -5.58
CA CYS A 47 1.83 -0.86 -4.39
C CYS A 47 2.62 -1.36 -3.16
N TYR A 48 3.09 -0.42 -2.34
CA TYR A 48 3.73 -0.70 -1.07
C TYR A 48 2.71 -0.51 0.05
N ILE A 49 2.53 -1.54 0.86
CA ILE A 49 1.69 -1.53 2.07
C ILE A 49 2.63 -1.48 3.26
N ILE A 50 2.58 -0.38 4.00
CA ILE A 50 3.51 -0.09 5.08
C ILE A 50 2.70 0.04 6.38
N PRO A 51 2.93 -0.78 7.42
CA PRO A 51 2.11 -0.88 8.63
C PRO A 51 2.43 0.24 9.65
N TYR A 52 2.69 1.45 9.15
CA TYR A 52 2.87 2.67 9.92
C TYR A 52 2.75 3.89 8.98
N LYS A 53 2.66 5.10 9.55
CA LYS A 53 2.60 6.35 8.79
C LYS A 53 3.97 6.71 8.16
N TYR A 54 4.18 6.34 6.91
CA TYR A 54 5.45 6.49 6.20
C TYR A 54 5.59 7.83 5.46
N LYS A 55 6.34 8.76 6.05
CA LYS A 55 6.57 10.11 5.49
C LYS A 55 7.84 10.25 4.64
N GLY A 56 8.65 9.19 4.52
CA GLY A 56 9.94 9.26 3.81
C GLY A 56 9.79 9.49 2.30
N ILE A 57 10.65 10.29 1.68
CA ILE A 57 10.54 10.59 0.24
C ILE A 57 10.94 9.39 -0.63
N LEU A 58 11.90 8.60 -0.16
CA LEU A 58 12.41 7.42 -0.86
C LEU A 58 11.59 6.17 -0.53
N LEU A 59 11.74 5.10 -1.31
CA LEU A 59 11.11 3.81 -1.00
C LEU A 59 11.56 3.28 0.37
N PRO A 60 10.67 2.65 1.15
CA PRO A 60 11.08 1.98 2.37
C PRO A 60 12.10 0.88 2.03
N LYS A 61 13.20 0.82 2.79
CA LYS A 61 14.18 -0.28 2.68
C LYS A 61 13.68 -1.55 3.38
N LYS A 62 12.78 -1.37 4.35
CA LYS A 62 12.25 -2.41 5.23
C LYS A 62 10.91 -2.00 5.83
N ASP A 63 10.28 -2.98 6.46
CA ASP A 63 8.97 -3.02 7.09
C ASP A 63 7.85 -2.64 6.12
N TYR A 64 7.75 -3.37 5.00
CA TYR A 64 6.70 -3.18 4.00
C TYR A 64 6.31 -4.50 3.33
N ILE A 65 5.11 -4.52 2.76
CA ILE A 65 4.61 -5.58 1.89
C ILE A 65 4.46 -4.98 0.49
N ARG A 66 4.95 -5.68 -0.53
CA ARG A 66 4.87 -5.23 -1.92
C ARG A 66 3.96 -6.14 -2.73
N VAL A 67 2.97 -5.50 -3.35
CA VAL A 67 2.00 -6.17 -4.22
C VAL A 67 2.03 -5.52 -5.60
N ARG A 68 1.56 -6.26 -6.61
CA ARG A 68 1.41 -5.71 -7.96
C ARG A 68 0.30 -4.67 -7.97
N MET A 69 0.50 -3.57 -8.69
CA MET A 69 -0.56 -2.60 -8.93
C MET A 69 -1.66 -3.25 -9.78
N GLY A 70 -2.91 -3.05 -9.38
CA GLY A 70 -4.08 -3.71 -9.95
C GLY A 70 -4.53 -5.00 -9.28
N ASP A 71 -3.90 -5.36 -8.18
CA ASP A 71 -4.40 -6.39 -7.30
C ASP A 71 -5.51 -5.83 -6.39
N ILE A 72 -6.41 -6.70 -5.98
CA ILE A 72 -7.34 -6.44 -4.88
C ILE A 72 -6.71 -7.06 -3.64
N ILE A 73 -6.53 -6.25 -2.60
CA ILE A 73 -5.90 -6.67 -1.36
C ILE A 73 -6.89 -6.50 -0.20
N SER A 74 -7.01 -7.53 0.62
CA SER A 74 -7.69 -7.44 1.91
C SER A 74 -6.66 -7.44 3.03
N VAL A 75 -6.74 -6.47 3.93
CA VAL A 75 -5.88 -6.38 5.12
C VAL A 75 -6.75 -6.50 6.36
N PHE A 76 -6.45 -7.46 7.23
CA PHE A 76 -7.06 -7.61 8.55
C PHE A 76 -6.02 -7.32 9.64
N VAL A 77 -6.43 -6.63 10.69
CA VAL A 77 -5.61 -6.38 11.88
C VAL A 77 -6.17 -7.20 13.03
N GLY A 78 -5.50 -8.32 13.33
CA GLY A 78 -5.74 -9.08 14.55
C GLY A 78 -4.99 -8.48 15.74
N ASP A 79 -5.06 -9.16 16.89
CA ASP A 79 -4.50 -8.66 18.15
C ASP A 79 -2.99 -8.40 18.06
N ASP A 80 -2.23 -9.38 17.55
CA ASP A 80 -0.76 -9.31 17.39
C ASP A 80 -0.29 -9.59 15.96
N THR A 81 -1.22 -9.80 15.02
CA THR A 81 -0.90 -10.24 13.66
C THR A 81 -1.70 -9.47 12.62
N VAL A 82 -1.02 -8.97 11.60
CA VAL A 82 -1.61 -8.40 10.39
C VAL A 82 -1.70 -9.47 9.32
N TYR A 83 -2.90 -9.68 8.79
CA TYR A 83 -3.15 -10.63 7.72
C TYR A 83 -3.37 -9.87 6.42
N VAL A 84 -2.65 -10.25 5.36
CA VAL A 84 -2.76 -9.61 4.05
C VAL A 84 -3.05 -10.67 3.00
N PHE A 85 -4.16 -10.50 2.29
CA PHE A 85 -4.65 -11.43 1.28
C PHE A 85 -4.69 -10.75 -0.08
N SER A 86 -4.00 -11.34 -1.05
CA SER A 86 -4.11 -10.99 -2.46
C SER A 86 -5.15 -11.87 -3.13
N HIS A 87 -5.84 -11.29 -4.10
CA HIS A 87 -6.89 -11.96 -4.89
C HIS A 87 -6.49 -12.15 -6.36
N HIS A 88 -5.40 -11.53 -6.84
CA HIS A 88 -4.97 -11.60 -8.24
C HIS A 88 -3.47 -11.84 -8.41
N VAL A 89 -2.97 -12.93 -7.85
CA VAL A 89 -1.84 -13.69 -8.42
C VAL A 89 -0.42 -13.41 -7.89
N ASN A 90 -0.02 -12.22 -7.41
CA ASN A 90 1.38 -12.01 -6.96
C ASN A 90 1.57 -11.05 -5.76
N ILE A 91 1.46 -11.57 -4.54
CA ILE A 91 2.25 -10.99 -3.45
C ILE A 91 3.67 -11.47 -3.64
N PHE A 92 4.64 -10.56 -3.64
CA PHE A 92 6.05 -10.91 -3.61
C PHE A 92 6.46 -10.97 -2.14
N PRO A 93 6.44 -12.16 -1.49
CA PRO A 93 6.62 -12.27 -0.04
C PRO A 93 8.08 -12.03 0.35
N HIS A 94 9.01 -12.18 -0.62
CA HIS A 94 10.41 -11.86 -0.43
C HIS A 94 10.60 -10.35 -0.54
N ASN A 95 10.32 -9.65 0.55
CA ASN A 95 11.39 -9.24 1.46
C ASN A 95 10.93 -8.07 2.34
N TYR A 96 11.65 -7.96 3.45
CA TYR A 96 11.92 -6.76 4.22
C TYR A 96 11.05 -6.44 5.43
N LEU A 97 10.20 -7.32 5.99
CA LEU A 97 9.72 -7.10 7.37
C LEU A 97 10.87 -7.35 8.34
N SER A 98 11.55 -6.29 8.80
CA SER A 98 12.75 -6.41 9.64
C SER A 98 12.45 -6.48 11.13
N SER A 99 11.22 -6.10 11.51
CA SER A 99 10.86 -5.84 12.90
C SER A 99 10.21 -7.02 13.61
N ASP A 100 9.55 -7.93 12.88
CA ASP A 100 9.06 -9.23 13.36
C ASP A 100 8.30 -9.93 12.22
N GLU A 101 8.90 -10.91 11.53
CA GLU A 101 8.19 -11.64 10.46
C GLU A 101 6.96 -12.39 10.99
N SER A 102 6.92 -12.74 12.28
CA SER A 102 5.80 -13.45 12.89
C SER A 102 4.53 -12.61 13.01
N LYS A 103 4.65 -11.28 12.98
CA LYS A 103 3.50 -10.34 13.05
C LYS A 103 2.74 -10.20 11.74
N TYR A 104 3.21 -10.80 10.65
CA TYR A 104 2.58 -10.62 9.34
C TYR A 104 2.34 -11.98 8.68
N LYS A 105 1.08 -12.26 8.37
CA LYS A 105 0.68 -13.43 7.60
C LYS A 105 0.19 -12.98 6.22
N VAL A 106 0.98 -13.28 5.20
CA VAL A 106 0.79 -12.74 3.85
C VAL A 106 0.48 -13.88 2.90
N PHE A 107 -0.70 -13.83 2.28
CA PHE A 107 -1.25 -14.91 1.46
C PHE A 107 -1.45 -14.44 0.02
N GLY A 108 -0.68 -15.01 -0.89
CA GLY A 108 -0.91 -14.87 -2.32
C GLY A 108 -2.11 -15.70 -2.81
N ASP A 109 -2.50 -15.47 -4.05
CA ASP A 109 -3.60 -16.19 -4.73
C ASP A 109 -3.14 -17.52 -5.37
N LYS A 110 -1.83 -17.79 -5.45
CA LYS A 110 -1.33 -19.01 -6.09
C LYS A 110 -1.38 -20.23 -5.16
N SER A 111 -2.11 -21.24 -5.63
CA SER A 111 -2.10 -22.64 -5.18
C SER A 111 -0.69 -23.21 -4.98
N PRO A 112 -0.45 -24.09 -3.99
CA PRO A 112 -1.45 -24.66 -3.06
C PRO A 112 -1.84 -23.72 -1.92
N ASP A 113 -3.07 -23.89 -1.41
CA ASP A 113 -3.61 -23.16 -0.27
C ASP A 113 -2.74 -23.40 0.97
N ASN A 114 -1.86 -22.43 1.26
CA ASN A 114 -0.89 -22.46 2.34
C ASN A 114 -1.51 -22.06 3.69
N GLY A 115 -2.73 -22.53 3.97
CA GLY A 115 -3.54 -22.11 5.11
C GLY A 115 -4.23 -20.76 4.90
N ARG A 116 -4.31 -20.27 3.66
CA ARG A 116 -4.99 -19.03 3.29
C ARG A 116 -6.48 -19.12 3.62
N ALA A 117 -7.16 -20.20 3.22
CA ALA A 117 -8.60 -20.31 3.48
C ALA A 117 -8.90 -20.38 4.98
N GLU A 118 -8.11 -21.16 5.74
CA GLU A 118 -8.23 -21.24 7.20
C GLU A 118 -8.00 -19.86 7.85
N ALA A 119 -6.94 -19.15 7.45
CA ALA A 119 -6.66 -17.81 7.97
C ALA A 119 -7.76 -16.81 7.62
N TRP A 120 -8.33 -16.89 6.42
CA TRP A 120 -9.45 -16.03 5.99
C TRP A 120 -10.70 -16.26 6.84
N GLU A 121 -11.12 -17.52 7.00
CA GLU A 121 -12.27 -17.87 7.84
C GLU A 121 -12.03 -17.51 9.30
N TYR A 122 -10.80 -17.70 9.80
CA TYR A 122 -10.42 -17.27 11.15
C TYR A 122 -10.58 -15.76 11.34
N CYS A 123 -10.04 -14.94 10.42
CA CYS A 123 -10.15 -13.47 10.50
C CYS A 123 -11.61 -13.01 10.51
N LYS A 124 -12.46 -13.61 9.66
CA LYS A 124 -13.90 -13.33 9.65
C LYS A 124 -14.59 -13.75 10.94
N LYS A 125 -14.30 -14.95 11.44
CA LYS A 125 -14.88 -15.47 12.68
C LYS A 125 -14.53 -14.60 13.89
N MET A 126 -13.30 -14.10 13.95
CA MET A 126 -12.84 -13.19 15.00
C MET A 126 -13.35 -11.75 14.83
N ASN A 127 -14.01 -11.44 13.71
CA ASN A 127 -14.50 -10.11 13.38
C ASN A 127 -13.41 -9.03 13.45
N TYR A 128 -12.23 -9.34 12.90
CA TYR A 128 -11.11 -8.40 12.92
C TYR A 128 -11.37 -7.17 12.04
N PRO A 129 -10.96 -5.96 12.49
CA PRO A 129 -10.94 -4.76 11.67
C PRO A 129 -10.21 -5.01 10.36
N ASN A 130 -10.80 -4.59 9.26
CA ASN A 130 -10.24 -4.85 7.94
C ASN A 130 -10.54 -3.75 6.92
N ILE A 131 -9.79 -3.79 5.82
CA ILE A 131 -10.05 -2.99 4.63
C ILE A 131 -9.85 -3.86 3.39
N VAL A 132 -10.58 -3.55 2.33
CA VAL A 132 -10.34 -4.07 0.98
C VAL A 132 -9.94 -2.89 0.09
N ILE A 133 -8.83 -3.03 -0.62
CA ILE A 133 -8.26 -1.97 -1.46
C ILE A 133 -7.99 -2.52 -2.85
N ASN A 134 -8.51 -1.83 -3.87
CA ASN A 134 -8.05 -2.01 -5.24
C ASN A 134 -6.82 -1.13 -5.45
N THR A 135 -5.67 -1.75 -5.70
CA THR A 135 -4.40 -1.03 -5.87
C THR A 135 -4.31 -0.21 -7.16
N TYR A 136 -5.23 -0.35 -8.13
CA TYR A 136 -5.37 0.61 -9.24
C TYR A 136 -6.05 1.91 -8.81
N ASP A 137 -7.15 1.79 -8.06
CA ASP A 137 -8.09 2.88 -7.76
C ASP A 137 -7.74 3.65 -6.48
N ILE A 138 -6.61 3.34 -5.84
CA ILE A 138 -6.06 4.19 -4.77
C ILE A 138 -5.97 5.66 -5.24
N ASN A 139 -5.88 5.91 -6.55
CA ASN A 139 -5.81 7.25 -7.13
C ASN A 139 -7.15 7.92 -7.49
N THR A 140 -8.30 7.24 -7.43
CA THR A 140 -9.58 7.86 -7.78
C THR A 140 -10.33 8.23 -6.51
N SER A 141 -10.69 9.50 -6.43
CA SER A 141 -11.53 10.13 -5.41
C SER A 141 -12.89 9.43 -5.30
N GLU A 142 -12.96 8.26 -4.66
CA GLU A 142 -14.19 7.58 -4.24
C GLU A 142 -13.84 6.31 -3.44
N MET A 143 -13.33 6.47 -2.22
CA MET A 143 -13.61 5.48 -1.16
C MET A 143 -14.62 6.08 -0.17
N ASN A 144 -15.68 6.67 -0.71
CA ASN A 144 -16.95 6.77 0.00
C ASN A 144 -17.70 5.47 -0.24
N SER A 145 -17.53 4.52 0.66
CA SER A 145 -18.54 3.60 1.17
C SER A 145 -17.82 2.38 1.71
N ASP A 146 -18.02 2.09 2.99
CA ASP A 146 -18.68 0.91 3.57
C ASP A 146 -19.05 -0.27 2.63
N LYS A 147 -18.30 -0.52 1.56
CA LYS A 147 -18.46 -1.70 0.71
C LYS A 147 -17.47 -2.74 1.19
N ILE A 148 -17.91 -3.45 2.22
CA ILE A 148 -17.47 -4.82 2.47
C ILE A 148 -17.91 -5.62 1.24
N TYR A 149 -16.96 -5.99 0.38
CA TYR A 149 -17.21 -6.97 -0.66
C TYR A 149 -17.19 -8.35 0.03
N PHE A 150 -18.39 -8.90 0.26
CA PHE A 150 -18.61 -10.25 0.77
C PHE A 150 -18.32 -11.30 -0.30
#